data_AF-A0A7V9LYL1-F1
#
_entry.id   AF-A0A7V9LYL1-F1
#
_cell.length_a   1.000
_cell.length_b   1.000
_cell.length_c   1.000
_cell.angle_alpha   90.00
_cell.angle_beta   90.00
_cell.angle_gamma   90.00
#
_symmetry.space_group_name_H-M   'P 1'
#
loop_
_entity.id
_entity.type
_entity.pdbx_description
1 polymer ?
#
loop_
_entity_poly.entity_id
_entity_poly.type
_entity_poly.pdbx_seq_one_letter_code
_entity_poly.pdbx_strand_id
1 'polypeptide(L)' 'MSVTFMTVRWCTTCRRDFEQPVCAEGHGADCPEWFCVDCGLAVVLASAGAVSPALAGRSAA' A
#
# COMPACT_ATOMS: atom_id res chain seq x y z
N MET A 1 -13.89 5.43 -15.04
CA MET A 1 -14.20 5.39 -13.59
C MET A 1 -12.91 5.72 -12.85
N SER A 2 -12.71 6.97 -12.45
CA SER A 2 -11.49 7.41 -11.76
C SER A 2 -11.68 7.24 -10.26
N VAL A 3 -10.98 6.29 -9.66
CA VAL A 3 -10.82 6.21 -8.20
C VAL A 3 -9.94 7.40 -7.79
N THR A 4 -10.55 8.41 -7.18
CA THR A 4 -9.80 9.51 -6.55
C THR A 4 -9.26 8.98 -5.23
N PHE A 5 -8.02 8.50 -5.26
CA PHE A 5 -7.30 8.07 -4.07
C PHE A 5 -7.00 9.30 -3.20
N MET A 6 -7.59 9.34 -2.00
CA MET A 6 -7.20 10.30 -0.96
C MET A 6 -5.80 9.91 -0.49
N THR A 7 -4.79 10.52 -1.12
CA THR A 7 -3.38 10.13 -1.05
C THR A 7 -2.76 10.72 0.21
N VAL A 8 -2.68 9.93 1.29
CA VAL A 8 -1.77 10.23 2.40
C VAL A 8 -0.36 9.98 1.91
N ARG A 9 0.24 11.00 1.29
CA ARG A 9 1.65 11.00 0.86
C ARG A 9 2.55 11.82 1.77
N TRP A 10 2.01 12.53 2.75
CA TRP A 10 2.76 13.49 3.56
C TRP A 10 2.73 13.14 5.06
N CYS A 11 3.90 12.99 5.66
CA CYS A 11 4.05 12.82 7.11
C CYS A 11 3.97 14.20 7.79
N THR A 12 2.97 14.43 8.62
CA THR A 12 2.79 15.72 9.32
C THR A 12 3.82 15.93 10.43
N THR A 13 4.38 14.86 10.99
CA THR A 13 5.43 14.92 12.01
C THR A 13 6.76 15.39 11.42
N CYS A 14 7.22 14.73 10.35
CA CYS A 14 8.55 15.00 9.76
C CYS A 14 8.51 16.01 8.61
N ARG A 15 7.31 16.36 8.10
CA ARG A 15 7.14 17.20 6.90
C ARG A 15 7.92 16.64 5.71
N ARG A 16 7.70 15.35 5.43
CA ARG A 16 8.36 14.58 4.38
C ARG A 16 7.36 13.66 3.68
N ASP A 17 7.70 13.26 2.46
CA ASP A 17 6.94 12.27 1.72
C ASP A 17 7.13 10.86 2.28
N PHE A 18 6.11 10.03 2.07
CA PHE A 18 6.22 8.59 2.24
C PHE A 18 6.78 7.93 0.97
N GLU A 19 7.57 6.87 1.13
CA GLU A 19 8.05 6.02 0.05
C GLU A 19 7.54 4.58 0.19
N GLN A 20 7.41 3.86 -0.93
CA GLN A 20 7.19 2.42 -0.91
C GLN A 20 8.55 1.73 -0.80
N PRO A 21 8.81 0.96 0.27
CA PRO A 21 10.01 0.16 0.35
C PRO A 21 9.93 -1.02 -0.62
N VAL A 22 11.04 -1.74 -0.77
CA VAL A 22 11.04 -3.03 -1.46
C VAL A 22 10.09 -3.97 -0.73
N CYS A 23 8.97 -4.29 -1.36
CA CYS A 23 7.98 -5.19 -0.80
C CYS A 23 8.54 -6.62 -0.78
N ALA A 24 8.70 -7.21 0.40
CA ALA A 24 9.16 -8.59 0.55
C ALA A 24 8.19 -9.62 -0.06
N GLU A 25 6.90 -9.30 -0.06
CA GLU A 25 5.84 -10.14 -0.65
C GLU A 25 5.75 -10.01 -2.18
N GLY A 26 6.49 -9.07 -2.79
CA GLY A 26 6.60 -8.98 -4.25
C GLY A 26 5.46 -8.25 -4.95
N HIS A 27 4.70 -7.40 -4.26
CA HIS A 27 3.60 -6.60 -4.85
C HIS A 27 4.07 -5.51 -5.82
N GLY A 28 5.38 -5.23 -5.90
CA GLY A 28 5.93 -4.20 -6.79
C GLY A 28 5.32 -2.82 -6.53
N ALA A 29 4.84 -2.16 -7.58
CA ALA A 29 4.24 -0.83 -7.50
C ALA A 29 2.87 -0.82 -6.80
N ASP A 30 2.20 -1.97 -6.71
CA ASP A 30 0.89 -2.12 -6.07
C ASP A 30 1.00 -2.44 -4.57
N CYS A 31 2.20 -2.35 -3.98
CA CYS A 31 2.40 -2.56 -2.56
C CYS A 31 1.56 -1.56 -1.73
N PRO A 32 0.69 -2.03 -0.81
CA PRO A 32 -0.13 -1.13 -0.02
C PRO A 32 0.67 -0.44 1.10
N GLU A 33 1.91 -0.83 1.33
CA GLU A 33 2.74 -0.36 2.45
C GLU A 33 3.60 0.85 2.05
N TRP A 34 3.54 1.90 2.87
CA TRP A 34 4.26 3.16 2.69
C TRP A 34 4.92 3.60 3.98
N PHE A 35 6.15 4.10 3.90
CA PHE A 35 6.97 4.46 5.06
C PHE A 35 7.52 5.87 4.95
N CYS A 36 7.53 6.61 6.06
CA CYS A 36 8.25 7.88 6.12
C CYS A 36 9.75 7.59 6.17
N VAL A 37 10.49 8.18 5.22
CA VAL A 37 11.95 7.99 5.05
C VAL A 37 12.79 8.43 6.24
N ASP A 38 12.20 9.18 7.17
CA ASP A 38 12.91 9.84 8.27
C ASP A 38 12.59 9.19 9.61
N CYS A 39 11.30 9.04 9.95
CA CYS A 39 10.87 8.48 11.25
C CYS A 39 10.40 7.02 11.20
N GLY A 40 10.23 6.43 10.01
CA GLY A 40 9.77 5.05 9.87
C GLY A 40 8.28 4.83 10.16
N LEU A 41 7.48 5.89 10.29
CA LEU A 41 6.02 5.76 10.38
C LEU A 41 5.51 5.00 9.15
N ALA A 42 4.74 3.94 9.37
CA ALA A 42 4.17 3.10 8.32
C ALA A 42 2.66 3.36 8.19
N VAL A 43 2.18 3.46 6.95
CA VAL A 43 0.74 3.50 6.63
C VAL A 43 0.42 2.46 5.55
N VAL A 44 -0.73 1.80 5.70
CA VAL A 44 -1.22 0.81 4.74
C VAL A 44 -2.42 1.38 4.01
N LEU A 45 -2.27 1.64 2.72
CA LEU A 45 -3.32 2.17 1.86
C LEU A 45 -3.93 1.03 1.05
N ALA A 46 -5.10 0.55 1.49
CA ALA A 46 -5.86 -0.44 0.72
C ALA A 46 -6.41 0.22 -0.56
N SER A 47 -5.92 -0.21 -1.73
CA SER A 47 -6.57 0.07 -3.00
C SER A 47 -7.78 -0.86 -3.16
N ALA A 48 -8.95 -0.30 -3.49
CA ALA A 48 -10.16 -1.08 -3.70
C ALA A 48 -10.17 -1.92 -5.01
N GLY A 49 -9.00 -2.25 -5.59
CA GLY A 49 -8.87 -3.10 -6.77
C GLY A 49 -7.41 -3.53 -6.95
N ALA A 50 -7.08 -4.77 -7.34
CA ALA A 50 -7.88 -5.90 -7.78
C ALA A 50 -7.67 -7.10 -6.82
N VAL A 51 -8.73 -7.86 -6.55
CA VAL A 51 -8.55 -9.21 -5.99
C VAL A 51 -7.75 -10.02 -6.99
N SER A 52 -6.53 -10.42 -6.64
CA SER A 52 -5.80 -11.41 -7.43
C SER A 52 -6.64 -12.69 -7.47
N PRO A 53 -6.95 -13.26 -8.64
CA PRO A 53 -7.68 -14.53 -8.72
C PRO A 53 -6.94 -15.68 -8.03
N ALA A 54 -5.66 -15.49 -7.68
CA ALA A 54 -4.84 -16.41 -6.90
C ALA A 54 -5.43 -16.75 -5.50
N LEU A 55 -6.26 -15.90 -4.89
CA LEU A 55 -6.92 -16.20 -3.62
C LEU A 55 -8.33 -16.81 -3.78
N ALA A 56 -8.80 -17.05 -5.01
CA ALA A 56 -10.10 -17.70 -5.26
C ALA A 56 -10.08 -19.24 -5.08
N GLY A 57 -8.96 -19.80 -4.60
CA GLY A 57 -8.75 -21.24 -4.48
C GLY A 57 -8.69 -21.75 -3.05
N ARG A 58 -9.85 -21.87 -2.39
CA ARG A 58 -10.28 -23.07 -1.63
C ARG A 58 -11.58 -22.78 -0.86
N SER A 59 -12.70 -23.26 -1.38
CA SER A 59 -13.81 -23.68 -0.50
C SER A 59 -13.46 -25.08 0.00
N ALA A 60 -13.25 -25.22 1.31
CA ALA A 60 -13.18 -26.51 1.96
C ALA A 60 -14.53 -27.23 1.76
N ALA A 61 -14.45 -28.53 1.43
CA ALA A 61 -15.58 -29.44 1.24
C ALA A 61 -16.30 -29.75 2.56
#